data_AF-A0AA41W0Z7-F1
#
_entry.id   AF-A0AA41W0Z7-F1
#
_cell.length_a   1.000
_cell.length_b   1.000
_cell.length_c   1.000
_cell.angle_alpha   90.00
_cell.angle_beta   90.00
_cell.angle_gamma   90.00
#
_symmetry.space_group_name_H-M   'P 1'
#
loop_
_entity.id
_entity.type
_entity.pdbx_description
1 polymer ?
#
loop_
_entity_poly.entity_id
_entity_poly.type
_entity_poly.pdbx_seq_one_letter_code
_entity_poly.pdbx_strand_id
1 'polypeptide(L)'
;EEQEKVDAKRQELGSLTDKVNELSQSLIFSCNIKGEPISTDVVVLVKEQLKKNTAKRFVHQHLQLWEVVDLEKKNSQYNLKLNYLSFLHQRFTITVGPVSAIIATNKLIEANIKKSYPMINACVAFAYVFNAESSRNLRSSKNLALETQ
;
A
#
# COMPACT_ATOMS: atom_id res chain seq x y z
N GLU A 1 0.18 -6.99 49.42
CA GLU A 1 -1.11 -6.60 48.82
C GLU A 1 -1.20 -5.15 48.31
N GLU A 2 -1.25 -4.10 49.13
CA GLU A 2 -1.39 -2.72 48.58
C GLU A 2 -0.15 -2.24 47.81
N GLN A 3 1.05 -2.50 48.33
CA GLN A 3 2.30 -2.13 47.65
C GLN A 3 2.47 -2.86 46.31
N GLU A 4 2.16 -4.16 46.25
CA GLU A 4 2.20 -4.94 45.00
C GLU A 4 1.18 -4.43 43.97
N LYS A 5 0.00 -3.97 44.40
CA LYS A 5 -0.99 -3.34 43.51
C LYS A 5 -0.49 -2.00 42.96
N VAL A 6 0.22 -1.21 43.76
CA VAL A 6 0.83 0.06 43.33
C VAL A 6 1.94 -0.20 42.32
N ASP A 7 2.80 -1.18 42.58
CA ASP A 7 3.92 -1.53 41.71
C ASP A 7 3.43 -2.11 40.36
N ALA A 8 2.39 -2.94 40.38
CA ALA A 8 1.74 -3.44 39.17
C ALA A 8 1.17 -2.31 38.30
N LYS A 9 0.46 -1.34 38.89
CA LYS A 9 -0.07 -0.17 38.15
C LYS A 9 1.05 0.70 37.59
N ARG A 10 2.17 0.82 38.30
CA ARG A 10 3.33 1.61 37.84
C ARG A 10 4.00 0.95 36.63
N GLN A 11 4.08 -0.38 36.63
CA GLN A 11 4.57 -1.16 35.50
C GLN A 11 3.64 -1.07 34.28
N GLU A 12 2.31 -1.16 34.49
CA GLU A 12 1.32 -0.93 33.42
C GLU A 12 1.44 0.48 32.81
N LEU A 13 1.62 1.51 33.66
CA LEU A 13 1.78 2.89 33.21
C LEU A 13 3.05 3.06 32.34
N GLY A 14 4.15 2.41 32.73
CA GLY A 14 5.38 2.38 31.95
C GLY A 14 5.17 1.71 30.59
N SER A 15 4.58 0.52 30.57
CA SER A 15 4.26 -0.21 29.34
C SER A 15 3.33 0.59 28.41
N LEU A 16 2.36 1.31 28.97
CA LEU A 16 1.46 2.16 28.20
C LEU A 16 2.20 3.36 27.59
N THR A 17 3.10 3.97 28.35
CA THR A 17 3.95 5.08 27.89
C THR A 17 4.83 4.64 26.71
N ASP A 18 5.43 3.46 26.80
CA ASP A 18 6.26 2.89 25.74
C ASP A 18 5.45 2.63 24.46
N LYS A 19 4.24 2.07 24.59
CA LYS A 19 3.31 1.88 23.47
C LYS A 19 2.90 3.19 22.81
N VAL A 20 2.62 4.22 23.61
CA VAL A 20 2.27 5.55 23.07
C VAL A 20 3.44 6.13 22.27
N ASN A 21 4.67 5.98 22.77
CA ASN A 21 5.86 6.43 22.05
C ASN A 21 6.09 5.65 20.75
N GLU A 22 5.95 4.33 20.78
CA GLU A 22 6.12 3.47 19.60
C GLU A 22 5.09 3.80 18.51
N LEU A 23 3.82 3.95 18.90
CA LEU A 23 2.75 4.36 17.98
C LEU A 23 3.00 5.75 17.40
N SER A 24 3.47 6.70 18.22
CA SER A 24 3.79 8.05 17.77
C SER A 24 4.91 8.06 16.74
N GLN A 25 5.99 7.30 16.97
CA GLN A 25 7.10 7.17 16.03
C GLN A 25 6.71 6.48 14.73
N SER A 26 5.92 5.41 14.81
CA SER A 26 5.37 4.73 13.63
C SER A 26 4.52 5.69 12.78
N LEU A 27 3.73 6.53 13.43
CA LEU A 27 2.89 7.53 12.78
C LEU A 27 3.70 8.63 12.09
N ILE A 28 4.70 9.20 12.77
CA ILE A 28 5.63 10.21 12.23
C ILE A 28 6.33 9.66 10.97
N PHE A 29 6.84 8.43 11.05
CA PHE A 29 7.46 7.74 9.94
C PHE A 29 6.50 7.55 8.75
N SER A 30 5.29 7.04 9.02
CA SER A 30 4.28 6.81 7.98
C SER A 30 3.83 8.11 7.27
N CYS A 31 3.88 9.23 7.98
CA CYS A 31 3.50 10.55 7.47
C CYS A 31 4.68 11.33 6.87
N ASN A 32 5.91 10.81 6.92
CA ASN A 32 7.14 11.50 6.52
C ASN A 32 7.28 12.90 7.16
N ILE A 33 6.82 13.07 8.41
CA ILE A 33 6.91 14.35 9.11
C ILE A 33 8.40 14.58 9.45
N LYS A 34 8.96 15.69 8.97
CA LYS A 34 10.35 16.09 9.23
C LYS A 34 10.39 17.02 10.45
N GLY A 35 11.31 16.77 11.38
CA GLY A 35 11.53 17.60 12.58
C GLY A 35 10.92 16.99 13.84
N GLU A 36 11.18 17.64 14.98
CA GLU A 36 10.64 17.22 16.27
C GLU A 36 9.15 17.61 16.37
N PRO A 37 8.24 16.65 16.55
CA PRO A 37 6.81 16.94 16.42
C PRO A 37 6.21 17.50 17.72
N ILE A 38 5.51 18.62 17.61
CA ILE A 38 4.62 19.10 18.68
C ILE A 38 3.31 18.30 18.59
N SER A 39 2.82 17.78 19.72
CA SER A 39 1.72 16.78 19.73
C SER A 39 0.44 17.26 19.02
N THR A 40 0.09 18.54 19.13
CA THR A 40 -1.04 19.15 18.42
C THR A 40 -0.85 19.21 16.91
N ASP A 41 0.38 19.49 16.44
CA ASP A 41 0.68 19.62 15.03
C ASP A 41 0.68 18.25 14.32
N VAL A 42 1.12 17.20 15.03
CA VAL A 42 1.04 15.81 14.52
C VAL A 42 -0.40 15.41 14.26
N VAL A 43 -1.33 15.68 15.19
CA VAL A 43 -2.73 15.28 15.04
C VAL A 43 -3.37 15.94 13.81
N VAL A 44 -3.06 17.23 13.57
CA VAL A 44 -3.56 17.96 12.40
C VAL A 44 -2.97 17.40 11.11
N LEU A 45 -1.64 17.22 11.05
CA LEU A 45 -0.96 16.67 9.88
C LEU A 45 -1.44 15.26 9.54
N VAL A 46 -1.64 14.42 10.55
CA VAL A 46 -2.16 13.06 10.39
C VAL A 46 -3.58 13.10 9.85
N LYS A 47 -4.45 13.97 10.39
CA LYS A 47 -5.82 14.12 9.91
C LYS A 47 -5.85 14.57 8.44
N GLU A 48 -4.97 15.48 8.04
CA GLU A 48 -4.84 15.90 6.64
C GLU A 48 -4.31 14.78 5.74
N GLN A 49 -3.31 14.02 6.20
CA GLN A 49 -2.75 12.92 5.44
C GLN A 49 -3.76 11.78 5.26
N LEU A 50 -4.53 11.46 6.30
CA LEU A 50 -5.63 10.50 6.23
C LEU A 50 -6.72 10.96 5.25
N LYS A 51 -7.08 12.25 5.26
CA LYS A 51 -8.00 12.82 4.27
C LYS A 51 -7.44 12.70 2.84
N LYS A 52 -6.17 13.03 2.61
CA LYS A 52 -5.51 12.90 1.30
C LYS A 52 -5.47 11.46 0.82
N ASN A 53 -5.12 10.51 1.69
CA ASN A 53 -5.07 9.08 1.35
C ASN A 53 -6.46 8.50 1.08
N THR A 54 -7.45 8.90 1.87
CA THR A 54 -8.85 8.53 1.66
C THR A 54 -9.38 9.09 0.35
N ALA A 55 -9.10 10.36 0.04
CA ALA A 55 -9.45 10.96 -1.24
C ALA A 55 -8.74 10.27 -2.42
N LYS A 56 -7.45 9.95 -2.31
CA LYS A 56 -6.71 9.18 -3.33
C LYS A 56 -7.32 7.79 -3.54
N ARG A 57 -7.64 7.09 -2.46
CA ARG A 57 -8.32 5.79 -2.50
C ARG A 57 -9.69 5.92 -3.18
N PHE A 58 -10.49 6.92 -2.80
CA PHE A 58 -11.77 7.18 -3.43
C PHE A 58 -11.61 7.54 -4.89
N VAL A 59 -10.67 8.40 -5.29
CA VAL A 59 -10.40 8.71 -6.70
C VAL A 59 -9.97 7.46 -7.47
N HIS A 60 -9.09 6.63 -6.92
CA HIS A 60 -8.74 5.33 -7.52
C HIS A 60 -9.93 4.37 -7.65
N GLN A 61 -10.83 4.37 -6.65
CA GLN A 61 -12.03 3.55 -6.63
C GLN A 61 -13.16 4.10 -7.51
N HIS A 62 -13.31 5.42 -7.63
CA HIS A 62 -14.34 6.11 -8.42
C HIS A 62 -13.97 6.17 -9.88
N LEU A 63 -12.68 6.37 -10.18
CA LEU A 63 -12.23 6.39 -11.56
C LEU A 63 -12.30 5.00 -12.20
N GLN A 64 -12.46 3.91 -11.43
CA GLN A 64 -12.56 2.51 -11.88
C GLN A 64 -11.80 2.26 -13.19
N LEU A 65 -10.57 2.78 -13.27
CA LEU A 65 -9.82 2.71 -14.53
C LEU A 65 -9.44 1.26 -14.82
N TRP A 66 -9.71 0.35 -13.88
CA TRP A 66 -9.51 -1.07 -13.98
C TRP A 66 -10.77 -1.88 -13.64
N GLU A 67 -10.93 -2.98 -14.35
CA GLU A 67 -11.85 -4.06 -14.03
C GLU A 67 -11.07 -5.31 -13.59
N VAL A 68 -11.66 -6.10 -12.69
CA VAL A 68 -11.10 -7.41 -12.34
C VAL A 68 -11.45 -8.38 -13.46
N VAL A 69 -10.42 -8.86 -14.16
CA VAL A 69 -10.57 -9.83 -15.26
C VAL A 69 -10.55 -11.25 -14.73
N ASP A 70 -9.72 -11.49 -13.72
CA ASP A 70 -9.50 -12.83 -13.19
C ASP A 70 -9.01 -12.75 -11.75
N LEU A 71 -9.47 -13.69 -10.93
CA LEU A 71 -9.04 -13.89 -9.55
C LEU A 71 -8.99 -15.39 -9.27
N GLU A 72 -7.79 -15.91 -9.12
CA GLU A 72 -7.55 -17.32 -8.84
C GLU A 72 -6.82 -17.47 -7.50
N LYS A 73 -7.27 -18.42 -6.69
CA LYS A 73 -6.53 -18.90 -5.51
C LYS A 73 -6.10 -20.34 -5.77
N LYS A 74 -4.79 -20.60 -5.69
CA LYS A 74 -4.23 -21.94 -5.78
C LYS A 74 -3.25 -22.16 -4.64
N ASN A 75 -3.63 -23.02 -3.70
CA ASN A 75 -2.88 -23.28 -2.46
C ASN A 75 -2.61 -21.97 -1.70
N SER A 76 -1.34 -21.62 -1.55
CA SER A 76 -0.83 -20.44 -0.87
C SER A 76 -0.56 -19.25 -1.81
N GLN A 77 -0.97 -19.34 -3.07
CA GLN A 77 -0.80 -18.28 -4.07
C GLN A 77 -2.16 -17.73 -4.51
N TYR A 78 -2.23 -16.41 -4.62
CA TYR A 78 -3.34 -15.67 -5.21
C TYR A 78 -2.86 -14.98 -6.49
N ASN A 79 -3.60 -15.14 -7.57
CA ASN A 79 -3.36 -14.45 -8.83
C ASN A 79 -4.54 -13.50 -9.07
N LEU A 80 -4.26 -12.21 -9.18
CA LEU A 80 -5.24 -11.19 -9.52
C LEU A 80 -4.85 -10.56 -10.86
N LYS A 81 -5.77 -10.52 -11.81
CA LYS A 81 -5.59 -9.84 -13.10
C LYS A 81 -6.55 -8.67 -13.22
N LEU A 82 -6.01 -7.50 -13.48
CA LEU A 82 -6.73 -6.27 -13.71
C LEU A 82 -6.58 -5.83 -15.17
N ASN A 83 -7.66 -5.35 -15.79
CA ASN A 83 -7.62 -4.70 -17.10
C ASN A 83 -7.88 -3.22 -16.92
N TYR A 84 -6.96 -2.37 -17.36
CA TYR A 84 -7.05 -0.92 -17.26
C TYR A 84 -7.53 -0.31 -18.57
N LEU A 85 -8.83 -0.03 -18.68
CA LEU A 85 -9.48 0.55 -19.85
C LEU A 85 -9.10 -0.13 -21.18
N SER A 86 -8.77 -1.43 -21.15
CA SER A 86 -8.25 -2.15 -22.31
C SER A 86 -6.95 -1.59 -22.90
N PHE A 87 -6.18 -0.80 -22.14
CA PHE A 87 -4.85 -0.34 -22.51
C PHE A 87 -3.73 -1.15 -21.83
N LEU A 88 -3.98 -1.65 -20.62
CA LEU A 88 -2.97 -2.34 -19.81
C LEU A 88 -3.60 -3.49 -19.04
N HIS A 89 -3.01 -4.67 -19.13
CA HIS A 89 -3.25 -5.75 -18.17
C HIS A 89 -2.19 -5.74 -17.09
N GLN A 90 -2.61 -5.64 -15.84
CA GLN A 90 -1.72 -5.82 -14.69
C GLN A 90 -2.06 -7.14 -14.00
N ARG A 91 -1.05 -7.96 -13.74
CA ARG A 91 -1.19 -9.19 -12.97
C ARG A 91 -0.39 -9.09 -11.70
N PHE A 92 -1.06 -9.34 -10.58
CA PHE A 92 -0.45 -9.55 -9.27
C PHE A 92 -0.41 -11.03 -8.96
N THR A 93 0.76 -11.50 -8.58
CA THR A 93 0.95 -12.82 -7.98
C THR A 93 1.37 -12.60 -6.53
N ILE A 94 0.51 -13.04 -5.62
CA ILE A 94 0.66 -12.88 -4.17
C ILE A 94 0.92 -14.27 -3.61
N THR A 95 2.13 -14.51 -3.12
CA THR A 95 2.47 -15.74 -2.42
C THR A 95 2.42 -15.49 -0.93
N VAL A 96 1.62 -16.28 -0.21
CA VAL A 96 1.42 -16.21 1.23
C VAL A 96 2.17 -17.35 1.91
N GLY A 97 2.98 -17.04 2.92
CA GLY A 97 3.77 -18.04 3.63
C GLY A 97 4.95 -17.41 4.38
N PRO A 98 5.90 -18.24 4.87
CA PRO A 98 7.06 -17.75 5.63
C PRO A 98 7.85 -16.67 4.88
N VAL A 99 7.91 -16.79 3.55
CA VAL A 99 8.45 -15.75 2.67
C VAL A 99 7.32 -15.24 1.78
N SER A 100 6.52 -14.33 2.32
CA SER A 100 5.46 -13.68 1.55
C SER A 100 6.05 -12.70 0.53
N ALA A 101 5.46 -12.67 -0.66
CA ALA A 101 5.88 -11.84 -1.78
C ALA A 101 4.68 -11.41 -2.63
N ILE A 102 4.78 -10.20 -3.17
CA ILE A 102 3.84 -9.68 -4.17
C ILE A 102 4.65 -9.31 -5.40
N ILE A 103 4.36 -9.96 -6.52
CA ILE A 103 4.99 -9.69 -7.81
C ILE A 103 3.93 -9.07 -8.72
N ALA A 104 4.21 -7.90 -9.25
CA ALA A 104 3.39 -7.25 -10.26
C ALA A 104 4.05 -7.35 -11.63
N THR A 105 3.25 -7.70 -12.64
CA THR A 105 3.66 -7.68 -14.05
C THR A 105 2.65 -6.89 -14.86
N ASN A 106 3.16 -6.08 -15.79
CA ASN A 106 2.36 -5.18 -16.60
C ASN A 106 2.51 -5.55 -18.07
N LYS A 107 1.40 -5.72 -18.78
CA LYS A 107 1.37 -6.02 -20.22
C LYS A 107 0.50 -5.01 -20.94
N LEU A 108 1.09 -4.22 -21.83
CA LEU A 108 0.34 -3.26 -22.64
C LEU A 108 -0.47 -3.96 -23.73
N ILE A 109 -1.57 -3.32 -24.09
CA ILE A 109 -2.38 -3.67 -25.26
C ILE A 109 -2.12 -2.58 -26.30
N GLU A 110 -0.96 -2.69 -26.96
CA GLU A 110 -0.48 -1.67 -27.90
C GLU A 110 -1.49 -1.34 -29.00
N ALA A 111 -2.24 -2.33 -29.48
CA ALA A 111 -3.26 -2.13 -30.51
C ALA A 111 -4.31 -1.09 -30.08
N ASN A 112 -4.76 -1.16 -28.82
CA ASN A 112 -5.77 -0.24 -28.30
C ASN A 112 -5.19 1.13 -28.00
N ILE A 113 -3.93 1.18 -27.54
CA ILE A 113 -3.20 2.44 -27.33
C ILE A 113 -3.00 3.16 -28.67
N LYS A 114 -2.48 2.48 -29.71
CA LYS A 114 -2.28 3.06 -31.05
C LYS A 114 -3.60 3.53 -31.68
N LYS A 115 -4.69 2.79 -31.46
CA LYS A 115 -6.03 3.16 -31.94
C LYS A 115 -6.56 4.44 -31.27
N SER A 116 -6.35 4.59 -29.96
CA SER A 116 -6.88 5.73 -29.19
C SER A 116 -5.95 6.95 -29.24
N TYR A 117 -4.65 6.69 -29.35
CA TYR A 117 -3.57 7.67 -29.38
C TYR A 117 -2.64 7.37 -30.56
N PRO A 118 -2.98 7.81 -31.79
CA PRO A 118 -2.20 7.53 -33.00
C PRO A 118 -0.84 8.25 -33.06
N MET A 119 -0.45 8.94 -32.00
CA MET A 119 0.87 9.57 -31.89
C MET A 119 1.99 8.53 -31.91
N ILE A 120 3.08 8.86 -32.60
CA ILE A 120 4.24 7.99 -32.87
C ILE A 120 4.86 7.38 -31.59
N ASN A 121 4.66 7.98 -30.41
CA ASN A 121 5.30 7.57 -29.16
C ASN A 121 4.33 7.17 -28.03
N ALA A 122 3.03 7.00 -28.29
CA ALA A 122 2.07 6.68 -27.22
C ALA A 122 2.41 5.36 -26.50
N CYS A 123 2.70 4.29 -27.24
CA CYS A 123 3.10 3.02 -26.62
C CYS A 123 4.39 3.13 -25.79
N VAL A 124 5.37 3.91 -26.26
CA VAL A 124 6.63 4.14 -25.55
C VAL A 124 6.39 4.88 -24.24
N ALA A 125 5.56 5.94 -24.27
CA ALA A 125 5.20 6.69 -23.07
C ALA A 125 4.45 5.81 -22.05
N PHE A 126 3.49 5.00 -22.52
CA PHE A 126 2.79 4.03 -21.65
C PHE A 126 3.76 3.00 -21.07
N ALA A 127 4.68 2.46 -21.87
CA ALA A 127 5.66 1.48 -21.41
C ALA A 127 6.56 2.05 -20.31
N TYR A 128 7.01 3.28 -20.49
CA TYR A 128 7.81 4.00 -19.51
C TYR A 128 7.04 4.27 -18.21
N VAL A 129 5.83 4.84 -18.30
CA VAL A 129 5.02 5.21 -17.12
C VAL A 129 4.63 3.97 -16.31
N PHE A 130 4.23 2.90 -16.99
CA PHE A 130 3.72 1.70 -16.32
C PHE A 130 4.81 0.65 -16.05
N ASN A 131 6.06 0.85 -16.46
CA ASN A 131 7.10 -0.19 -16.45
C ASN A 131 6.60 -1.49 -17.08
N ALA A 132 6.06 -1.38 -18.29
CA ALA A 132 5.55 -2.52 -19.04
C ALA A 132 6.62 -3.58 -19.26
N GLU A 133 6.20 -4.84 -19.33
CA GLU A 133 7.06 -6.00 -19.62
C GLU A 133 8.17 -6.27 -18.60
N SER A 134 8.21 -5.49 -17.52
CA SER A 134 9.03 -5.75 -16.34
C SER A 134 8.20 -6.44 -15.25
N SER A 135 8.82 -7.41 -14.59
CA SER A 135 8.30 -7.91 -13.32
C SER A 135 8.88 -7.06 -12.19
N ARG A 136 8.02 -6.58 -11.30
CA ARG A 136 8.42 -5.81 -10.13
C ARG A 136 8.00 -6.53 -8.87
N ASN A 137 8.98 -6.81 -8.01
CA ASN A 137 8.70 -7.23 -6.64
C ASN A 137 8.22 -6.00 -5.86
N LEU A 138 6.98 -6.03 -5.40
CA LEU A 138 6.37 -4.95 -4.64
C LEU A 138 6.65 -5.05 -3.14
N ARG A 139 7.67 -5.82 -2.72
CA ARG A 139 8.25 -5.69 -1.37
C ARG A 139 8.81 -4.28 -1.20
N SER A 140 7.97 -3.35 -0.76
CA SER A 140 8.45 -2.31 0.13
C SER A 140 8.76 -2.98 1.46
N SER A 141 9.99 -2.78 1.93
CA SER A 141 10.48 -3.31 3.21
C SER A 141 9.46 -3.11 4.34
N LYS A 142 9.25 -4.18 5.11
CA LYS A 142 8.49 -4.24 6.38
C LYS A 142 6.96 -4.29 6.20
N ASN A 143 6.34 -5.29 6.82
CA ASN A 143 4.89 -5.39 7.09
C ASN A 143 3.99 -5.97 5.99
N LEU A 144 4.21 -7.24 5.64
CA LEU A 144 3.11 -8.15 5.22
C LEU A 144 2.70 -9.13 6.34
N ALA A 145 3.36 -9.05 7.50
CA ALA A 145 3.08 -9.89 8.65
C ALA A 145 2.47 -9.02 9.76
N LEU A 146 1.17 -8.70 9.68
CA LEU A 146 0.33 -8.25 10.82
C LEU A 146 -1.11 -7.88 10.39
N GLU A 147 -1.76 -8.62 9.47
CA GLU A 147 -3.19 -8.38 9.18
C GLU A 147 -4.06 -9.65 9.23
N THR A 148 -3.65 -10.67 9.98
CA THR A 148 -4.58 -11.72 10.42
C THR A 148 -4.11 -12.29 11.74
N GLN A 149 -4.72 -11.82 12.83
CA GLN A 149 -4.98 -12.62 14.01
C GLN A 149 -6.38 -12.32 14.51
#